data_AF-A0A3M1CXX4-F1
#
_entry.id   AF-A0A3M1CXX4-F1
#
_cell.length_a   1.000
_cell.length_b   1.000
_cell.length_c   1.000
_cell.angle_alpha   90.00
_cell.angle_beta   90.00
_cell.angle_gamma   90.00
#
_symmetry.space_group_name_H-M   'P 1'
#
loop_
_entity.id
_entity.type
_entity.pdbx_description
1 polymer ?
#
loop_
_entity_poly.entity_id
_entity_poly.type
_entity_poly.pdbx_seq_one_letter_code
_entity_poly.pdbx_strand_id
1 'polypeptide(L)'
;AVFPQVDDLVHIQALDLLGNGTACLVWSSPLPGDAGRQMRYVRLMAEKPHLLVKTVNNLGAETRVHYAPSIKFYLQDKRDGKPWITRLPFPVHVVERVETYDHISRNRFVTRYAYHHGYFDGEEREFRGFGMVEQWDTEAFEDYVVGVQRIEGAQELAPELYQPPVTTRTWYHTGALLDHPHVLHQYRHEYYRQEQFLPEPVLPPDLSAAELRECVRALKGLPLRQEIYGFDGSPEEQHPYTVTENSFEIRRLQPRGNQRHGVFFAVGRESISLNYERNPTDPRISHTLGLELDEYGNARKSCSVVYGRKIADPSLPTEVTQDQQKRYITYTETDYTPDIEQAPFPEAHRLRVPFESRVYEITGIAPENDLFELEDIKAKIDGATPIDYEVIADGVTAQKRLLSHSRTIFLDNTLNPLPLGHWDSLGLTYQSYDLAFTPAITAAHYAGKVSDAEFAAAGYVHFNDDANWWIPSGTAIYPTDARSHFY
;
A
#
# COMPACT_ATOMS: atom_id res chain seq x y z
N ALA A 1 -12.01 47.54 15.66
CA ALA A 1 -12.48 46.90 14.42
C ALA A 1 -13.49 47.83 13.75
N VAL A 2 -13.37 48.07 12.44
CA VAL A 2 -14.32 48.89 11.68
C VAL A 2 -15.45 47.97 11.22
N PHE A 3 -16.64 48.16 11.76
CA PHE A 3 -17.86 47.47 11.33
C PHE A 3 -18.59 48.32 10.27
N PRO A 4 -19.42 47.71 9.40
CA PRO A 4 -20.25 48.47 8.48
C PRO A 4 -21.18 49.43 9.24
N GLN A 5 -21.46 50.59 8.65
CA GLN A 5 -22.64 51.34 9.04
C GLN A 5 -23.87 50.54 8.58
N VAL A 6 -24.88 50.47 9.45
CA VAL A 6 -26.12 49.75 9.17
C VAL A 6 -27.13 50.77 8.67
N ASP A 7 -27.30 50.83 7.36
CA ASP A 7 -28.29 51.65 6.65
C ASP A 7 -28.80 50.91 5.39
N ASP A 8 -29.80 51.48 4.72
CA ASP A 8 -30.46 50.84 3.56
C ASP A 8 -29.61 50.84 2.28
N LEU A 9 -28.49 51.57 2.25
CA LEU A 9 -27.60 51.69 1.09
C LEU A 9 -26.39 50.74 1.18
N VAL A 10 -25.97 50.37 2.39
CA VAL A 10 -24.88 49.41 2.61
C VAL A 10 -25.40 47.98 2.44
N HIS A 11 -24.81 47.26 1.49
CA HIS A 11 -25.08 45.84 1.32
C HIS A 11 -24.14 45.02 2.21
N ILE A 12 -24.69 44.23 3.13
CA ILE A 12 -23.96 43.39 4.09
C ILE A 12 -24.35 41.93 3.90
N GLN A 13 -23.37 41.03 3.82
CA GLN A 13 -23.59 39.60 3.67
C GLN A 13 -22.60 38.78 4.50
N ALA A 14 -23.05 37.66 5.06
CA ALA A 14 -22.17 36.64 5.63
C ALA A 14 -21.87 35.56 4.58
N LEU A 15 -20.60 35.40 4.22
CA LEU A 15 -20.17 34.37 3.26
C LEU A 15 -18.73 33.91 3.53
N ASP A 16 -18.38 32.69 3.14
CA ASP A 16 -17.01 32.17 3.24
C ASP A 16 -16.13 32.75 2.11
N LEU A 17 -15.74 34.02 2.27
CA LEU A 17 -14.97 34.75 1.25
C LEU A 17 -13.57 34.14 1.05
N LEU A 18 -13.02 33.51 2.08
CA LEU A 18 -11.64 33.00 2.07
C LEU A 18 -11.56 31.50 1.75
N GLY A 19 -12.71 30.83 1.58
CA GLY A 19 -12.77 29.39 1.35
C GLY A 19 -12.17 28.58 2.50
N ASN A 20 -12.20 29.09 3.73
CA ASN A 20 -11.62 28.44 4.90
C ASN A 20 -12.69 27.76 5.78
N GLY A 21 -13.89 27.55 5.25
CA GLY A 21 -15.00 26.92 5.94
C GLY A 21 -15.57 27.76 7.09
N THR A 22 -15.27 29.07 7.13
CA THR A 22 -15.78 30.01 8.15
C THR A 22 -16.32 31.29 7.52
N ALA A 23 -17.39 31.84 8.09
CA ALA A 23 -18.02 33.03 7.54
C ALA A 23 -17.17 34.30 7.77
N CYS A 24 -17.05 35.10 6.72
CA CYS A 24 -16.66 36.49 6.79
C CYS A 24 -17.91 37.36 6.72
N LEU A 25 -17.93 38.46 7.48
CA LEU A 25 -18.88 39.54 7.25
C LEU A 25 -18.32 40.42 6.14
N VAL A 26 -18.95 40.42 4.97
CA VAL A 26 -18.55 41.19 3.78
C VAL A 26 -19.55 42.31 3.55
N TRP A 27 -19.06 43.50 3.23
CA TRP A 27 -19.95 44.61 2.89
C TRP A 27 -19.38 45.53 1.81
N SER A 28 -20.31 46.19 1.13
CA SER A 28 -20.06 47.18 0.08
C SER A 28 -21.05 48.32 0.19
N SER A 29 -20.67 49.51 -0.24
CA SER A 29 -21.45 50.74 -0.10
C SER A 29 -21.28 51.60 -1.36
N PRO A 30 -22.37 52.09 -1.97
CA PRO A 30 -22.30 53.04 -3.08
C PRO A 30 -22.07 54.49 -2.62
N LEU A 31 -22.00 54.75 -1.31
CA LEU A 31 -21.86 56.10 -0.77
C LEU A 31 -20.51 56.74 -1.16
N PRO A 32 -20.47 58.05 -1.47
CA PRO A 32 -19.22 58.74 -1.80
C PRO A 32 -18.14 58.63 -0.72
N GLY A 33 -18.52 58.52 0.56
CA GLY A 33 -17.60 58.33 1.68
C GLY A 33 -16.86 56.98 1.69
N ASP A 34 -17.35 56.00 0.94
CA ASP A 34 -16.73 54.68 0.78
C ASP A 34 -16.05 54.50 -0.60
N ALA A 35 -15.96 55.57 -1.40
CA ALA A 35 -15.26 55.57 -2.68
C ALA A 35 -13.79 55.11 -2.52
N GLY A 36 -13.34 54.23 -3.41
CA GLY A 36 -12.02 53.58 -3.34
C GLY A 36 -11.94 52.38 -2.37
N ARG A 37 -13.03 52.02 -1.69
CA ARG A 37 -13.11 50.85 -0.79
C ARG A 37 -14.39 50.03 -1.07
N GLN A 38 -14.52 49.58 -2.31
CA GLN A 38 -15.74 48.98 -2.88
C GLN A 38 -16.18 47.68 -2.17
N MET A 39 -15.24 46.92 -1.59
CA MET A 39 -15.54 45.72 -0.80
C MET A 39 -14.66 45.70 0.44
N ARG A 40 -15.26 45.48 1.61
CA ARG A 40 -14.57 45.26 2.88
C ARG A 40 -15.06 43.96 3.51
N TYR A 41 -14.23 43.35 4.34
CA TYR A 41 -14.65 42.19 5.10
C TYR A 41 -13.97 42.12 6.48
N VAL A 42 -14.65 41.45 7.42
CA VAL A 42 -14.08 41.03 8.71
C VAL A 42 -14.24 39.52 8.82
N ARG A 43 -13.14 38.85 9.18
CA ARG A 43 -13.19 37.44 9.56
C ARG A 43 -13.86 37.32 10.93
N LEU A 44 -14.91 36.53 11.02
CA LEU A 44 -15.59 36.27 12.31
C LEU A 44 -14.83 35.23 13.15
N MET A 45 -14.01 34.41 12.50
CA MET A 45 -13.17 33.38 13.12
C MET A 45 -11.73 33.53 12.64
N ALA A 46 -10.76 33.22 13.51
CA ALA A 46 -9.34 33.19 13.12
C ALA A 46 -9.02 31.92 12.32
N GLU A 47 -9.31 30.76 12.93
CA GLU A 47 -9.11 29.42 12.37
C GLU A 47 -10.40 28.61 12.46
N LYS A 48 -10.44 27.44 11.83
CA LYS A 48 -11.59 26.53 11.89
C LYS A 48 -11.68 25.92 13.30
N PRO A 49 -12.75 26.19 14.08
CA PRO A 49 -12.88 25.66 15.42
C PRO A 49 -13.23 24.16 15.41
N HIS A 50 -13.10 23.53 16.57
CA HIS A 50 -13.45 22.12 16.84
C HIS A 50 -12.59 21.05 16.13
N LEU A 51 -11.39 21.43 15.68
CA LEU A 51 -10.38 20.49 15.20
C LEU A 51 -9.45 20.07 16.36
N LEU A 52 -9.00 18.82 16.36
CA LEU A 52 -8.00 18.33 17.32
C LEU A 52 -6.62 18.88 16.94
N VAL A 53 -6.16 19.91 17.66
CA VAL A 53 -4.88 20.58 17.34
C VAL A 53 -3.70 20.16 18.22
N LYS A 54 -3.96 19.43 19.32
CA LYS A 54 -2.93 19.06 20.28
C LYS A 54 -3.30 17.79 21.05
N THR A 55 -2.33 16.89 21.21
CA THR A 55 -2.38 15.75 22.14
C THR A 55 -1.14 15.76 23.03
N VAL A 56 -1.31 15.36 24.30
CA VAL A 56 -0.22 15.23 25.28
C VAL A 56 -0.46 13.95 26.06
N ASN A 57 0.51 13.03 26.06
CA ASN A 57 0.37 11.75 26.76
C ASN A 57 0.75 11.81 28.26
N ASN A 58 1.24 12.97 28.72
CA ASN A 58 1.78 13.19 30.07
C ASN A 58 2.97 12.28 30.45
N LEU A 59 3.63 11.69 29.46
CA LEU A 59 4.83 10.83 29.58
C LEU A 59 6.01 11.39 28.76
N GLY A 60 5.96 12.66 28.38
CA GLY A 60 7.03 13.34 27.64
C GLY A 60 6.79 13.50 26.14
N ALA A 61 5.68 13.00 25.57
CA ALA A 61 5.36 13.23 24.16
C ALA A 61 4.20 14.22 23.99
N GLU A 62 4.37 15.18 23.08
CA GLU A 62 3.35 16.12 22.63
C GLU A 62 3.28 16.13 21.10
N THR A 63 2.08 16.07 20.54
CA THR A 63 1.86 16.23 19.10
C THR A 63 0.96 17.44 18.85
N ARG A 64 1.35 18.30 17.91
CA ARG A 64 0.56 19.44 17.43
C ARG A 64 0.18 19.22 15.97
N VAL A 65 -1.06 19.54 15.64
CA VAL A 65 -1.62 19.37 14.30
C VAL A 65 -2.10 20.71 13.79
N HIS A 66 -1.61 21.10 12.62
CA HIS A 66 -1.99 22.31 11.92
C HIS A 66 -2.79 21.96 10.67
N TYR A 67 -3.89 22.67 10.47
CA TYR A 67 -4.82 22.41 9.38
C TYR A 67 -4.84 23.55 8.37
N ALA A 68 -5.08 23.21 7.10
CA ALA A 68 -5.37 24.16 6.04
C ALA A 68 -6.62 23.75 5.25
N PRO A 69 -7.36 24.69 4.66
CA PRO A 69 -8.42 24.34 3.73
C PRO A 69 -7.82 23.87 2.39
N SER A 70 -8.45 22.88 1.76
CA SER A 70 -8.04 22.32 0.46
C SER A 70 -7.96 23.38 -0.65
N ILE A 71 -8.71 24.48 -0.53
CA ILE A 71 -8.66 25.60 -1.48
C ILE A 71 -7.26 26.24 -1.56
N LYS A 72 -6.49 26.20 -0.46
CA LYS A 72 -5.11 26.72 -0.43
C LYS A 72 -4.26 26.00 -1.48
N PHE A 73 -4.29 24.67 -1.46
CA PHE A 73 -3.52 23.85 -2.39
C PHE A 73 -4.07 23.94 -3.82
N TYR A 74 -5.40 23.96 -4.00
CA TYR A 74 -6.01 24.17 -5.32
C TYR A 74 -5.56 25.49 -5.98
N LEU A 75 -5.56 26.59 -5.22
CA LEU A 75 -5.15 27.90 -5.73
C LEU A 75 -3.63 27.96 -5.99
N GLN A 76 -2.83 27.31 -5.15
CA GLN A 76 -1.39 27.19 -5.34
C GLN A 76 -1.07 26.45 -6.65
N ASP A 77 -1.64 25.27 -6.84
CA ASP A 77 -1.48 24.48 -8.05
C ASP A 77 -1.95 25.21 -9.31
N LYS A 78 -3.09 25.91 -9.23
CA LYS A 78 -3.59 26.73 -10.34
C LYS A 78 -2.64 27.87 -10.69
N ARG A 79 -2.05 28.53 -9.69
CA ARG A 79 -1.05 29.59 -9.89
C ARG A 79 0.23 29.02 -10.50
N ASP A 80 0.63 27.84 -10.06
CA ASP A 80 1.88 27.18 -10.45
C ASP A 80 1.73 26.40 -11.79
N GLY A 81 0.59 26.55 -12.48
CA GLY A 81 0.34 25.98 -13.80
C GLY A 81 0.01 24.48 -13.81
N LYS A 82 -0.32 23.90 -12.65
CA LYS A 82 -0.66 22.49 -12.46
C LYS A 82 -2.13 22.32 -12.03
N PRO A 83 -3.11 22.78 -12.82
CA PRO A 83 -4.50 22.76 -12.39
C PRO A 83 -4.97 21.34 -12.05
N TRP A 84 -5.78 21.21 -11.00
CA TRP A 84 -6.35 19.92 -10.65
C TRP A 84 -7.21 19.36 -11.78
N ILE A 85 -6.98 18.09 -12.12
CA ILE A 85 -7.80 17.30 -13.05
C ILE A 85 -9.28 17.30 -12.61
N THR A 86 -9.53 17.15 -11.31
CA THR A 86 -10.87 17.18 -10.70
C THR A 86 -11.10 18.49 -9.93
N ARG A 87 -12.33 18.72 -9.46
CA ARG A 87 -12.68 19.92 -8.69
C ARG A 87 -13.41 19.54 -7.41
N LEU A 88 -13.18 20.32 -6.36
CA LEU A 88 -13.96 20.28 -5.13
C LEU A 88 -14.94 21.46 -5.07
N PRO A 89 -16.25 21.20 -4.87
CA PRO A 89 -17.24 22.27 -4.75
C PRO A 89 -17.27 22.93 -3.36
N PHE A 90 -16.53 22.40 -2.38
CA PHE A 90 -16.44 22.94 -1.02
C PHE A 90 -15.03 22.74 -0.44
N PRO A 91 -14.62 23.57 0.53
CA PRO A 91 -13.33 23.41 1.20
C PRO A 91 -13.36 22.20 2.15
N VAL A 92 -12.29 21.41 2.11
CA VAL A 92 -12.01 20.32 3.04
C VAL A 92 -10.85 20.74 3.93
N HIS A 93 -10.99 20.66 5.25
CA HIS A 93 -9.88 20.92 6.16
C HIS A 93 -8.98 19.69 6.25
N VAL A 94 -7.74 19.84 5.81
CA VAL A 94 -6.73 18.79 5.76
C VAL A 94 -5.59 19.10 6.71
N VAL A 95 -4.90 18.06 7.18
CA VAL A 95 -3.71 18.21 8.02
C VAL A 95 -2.58 18.73 7.14
N GLU A 96 -2.16 19.98 7.30
CA GLU A 96 -1.02 20.52 6.56
C GLU A 96 0.30 20.14 7.22
N ARG A 97 0.31 20.01 8.54
CA ARG A 97 1.56 19.85 9.29
C ARG A 97 1.32 19.19 10.63
N VAL A 98 2.21 18.28 10.99
CA VAL A 98 2.27 17.63 12.30
C VAL A 98 3.63 17.91 12.91
N GLU A 99 3.63 18.40 14.15
CA GLU A 99 4.85 18.61 14.94
C GLU A 99 4.82 17.66 16.14
N THR A 100 5.81 16.79 16.27
CA THR A 100 5.98 15.91 17.42
C THR A 100 7.15 16.39 18.25
N TYR A 101 6.90 16.57 19.53
CA TYR A 101 7.87 17.01 20.54
C TYR A 101 8.12 15.87 21.51
N ASP A 102 9.38 15.49 21.66
CA ASP A 102 9.87 14.68 22.76
C ASP A 102 10.49 15.62 23.79
N HIS A 103 9.79 15.83 24.90
CA HIS A 103 10.21 16.71 25.99
C HIS A 103 11.35 16.12 26.84
N ILE A 104 11.62 14.82 26.74
CA ILE A 104 12.73 14.16 27.45
C ILE A 104 14.03 14.43 26.70
N SER A 105 14.07 14.10 25.40
CA SER A 105 15.25 14.35 24.57
C SER A 105 15.37 15.80 24.08
N ARG A 106 14.28 16.60 24.20
CA ARG A 106 14.13 17.95 23.63
C ARG A 106 14.29 17.97 22.10
N ASN A 107 13.76 16.93 21.47
CA ASN A 107 13.73 16.81 20.02
C ASN A 107 12.36 17.18 19.46
N ARG A 108 12.37 17.70 18.24
CA ARG A 108 11.20 18.07 17.45
C ARG A 108 11.30 17.43 16.07
N PHE A 109 10.21 16.79 15.68
CA PHE A 109 10.03 16.20 14.36
C PHE A 109 8.85 16.86 13.69
N VAL A 110 8.97 17.11 12.39
CA VAL A 110 7.92 17.77 11.63
C VAL A 110 7.66 17.02 10.35
N THR A 111 6.38 16.75 10.10
CA THR A 111 5.89 16.24 8.83
C THR A 111 4.95 17.27 8.22
N ARG A 112 5.09 17.53 6.91
CA ARG A 112 4.22 18.43 6.16
C ARG A 112 3.49 17.69 5.05
N TYR A 113 2.33 18.17 4.67
CA TYR A 113 1.51 17.59 3.61
C TYR A 113 1.02 18.64 2.62
N ALA A 114 0.98 18.28 1.34
CA ALA A 114 0.25 18.98 0.30
C ALA A 114 -0.69 18.02 -0.42
N TYR A 115 -1.82 18.55 -0.87
CA TYR A 115 -2.93 17.74 -1.38
C TYR A 115 -3.37 18.24 -2.75
N HIS A 116 -3.57 17.31 -3.68
CA HIS A 116 -3.82 17.63 -5.09
C HIS A 116 -4.97 16.79 -5.64
N HIS A 117 -5.63 17.29 -6.68
CA HIS A 117 -6.70 16.57 -7.40
C HIS A 117 -7.85 16.07 -6.51
N GLY A 118 -8.32 16.91 -5.58
CA GLY A 118 -9.46 16.59 -4.73
C GLY A 118 -10.73 16.33 -5.56
N TYR A 119 -11.42 15.22 -5.29
CA TYR A 119 -12.61 14.80 -6.02
C TYR A 119 -13.83 14.64 -5.13
N PHE A 120 -14.93 15.26 -5.56
CA PHE A 120 -16.27 15.05 -5.01
C PHE A 120 -17.18 14.55 -6.13
N ASP A 121 -17.80 13.40 -5.91
CA ASP A 121 -18.83 12.89 -6.80
C ASP A 121 -20.18 13.54 -6.47
N GLY A 122 -20.70 14.30 -7.43
CA GLY A 122 -21.98 15.01 -7.29
C GLY A 122 -23.21 14.10 -7.31
N GLU A 123 -23.12 12.93 -7.94
CA GLU A 123 -24.24 11.98 -8.04
C GLU A 123 -24.44 11.27 -6.70
N GLU A 124 -23.38 10.65 -6.16
CA GLU A 124 -23.42 9.98 -4.85
C GLU A 124 -23.26 10.95 -3.67
N ARG A 125 -22.97 12.23 -3.94
CA ARG A 125 -22.68 13.26 -2.92
C ARG A 125 -21.58 12.83 -1.95
N GLU A 126 -20.49 12.33 -2.52
CA GLU A 126 -19.42 11.68 -1.77
C GLU A 126 -18.08 12.33 -2.06
N PHE A 127 -17.36 12.73 -1.00
CA PHE A 127 -15.94 13.08 -1.12
C PHE A 127 -15.12 11.80 -1.21
N ARG A 128 -14.37 11.64 -2.30
CA ARG A 128 -13.62 10.40 -2.59
C ARG A 128 -12.12 10.51 -2.34
N GLY A 129 -11.66 11.65 -1.82
CA GLY A 129 -10.26 11.88 -1.48
C GLY A 129 -9.52 12.78 -2.47
N PHE A 130 -8.20 12.73 -2.35
CA PHE A 130 -7.24 13.47 -3.19
C PHE A 130 -6.52 12.49 -4.10
N GLY A 131 -6.26 12.91 -5.34
CA GLY A 131 -5.57 12.09 -6.32
C GLY A 131 -4.07 12.02 -6.14
N MET A 132 -3.48 12.98 -5.42
CA MET A 132 -2.08 12.92 -5.01
C MET A 132 -1.88 13.63 -3.68
N VAL A 133 -1.02 13.06 -2.84
CA VAL A 133 -0.56 13.65 -1.58
C VAL A 133 0.97 13.69 -1.59
N GLU A 134 1.55 14.86 -1.38
CA GLU A 134 2.98 15.02 -1.08
C GLU A 134 3.17 15.05 0.43
N GLN A 135 4.13 14.28 0.94
CA GLN A 135 4.56 14.28 2.33
C GLN A 135 6.04 14.67 2.40
N TRP A 136 6.40 15.61 3.28
CA TRP A 136 7.78 15.91 3.61
C TRP A 136 8.07 15.48 5.04
N ASP A 137 9.03 14.59 5.21
CA ASP A 137 9.56 14.21 6.52
C ASP A 137 10.81 15.05 6.80
N THR A 138 10.72 15.93 7.80
CA THR A 138 11.63 17.05 8.10
C THR A 138 11.33 18.33 7.32
N GLU A 139 11.62 19.48 7.93
CA GLU A 139 11.47 20.80 7.32
C GLU A 139 12.72 21.20 6.54
N ALA A 140 12.61 22.17 5.64
CA ALA A 140 13.78 22.84 5.06
C ALA A 140 14.73 23.36 6.16
N PHE A 141 16.03 23.43 5.88
CA PHE A 141 17.06 23.72 6.88
C PHE A 141 16.77 24.98 7.70
N GLU A 142 16.36 26.07 7.04
CA GLU A 142 16.03 27.34 7.71
C GLU A 142 14.88 27.19 8.72
N ASP A 143 13.79 26.53 8.30
CA ASP A 143 12.63 26.27 9.16
C ASP A 143 12.99 25.33 10.33
N TYR A 144 13.84 24.33 10.05
CA TYR A 144 14.37 23.42 11.05
C TYR A 144 15.17 24.15 12.14
N VAL A 145 16.14 24.98 11.75
CA VAL A 145 16.97 25.75 12.69
C VAL A 145 16.11 26.67 13.55
N VAL A 146 15.20 27.44 12.94
CA VAL A 146 14.28 28.33 13.66
C VAL A 146 13.37 27.53 14.61
N GLY A 147 12.87 26.38 14.15
CA GLY A 147 11.98 25.51 14.91
C GLY A 147 12.62 24.91 16.15
N VAL A 148 13.87 24.45 16.04
CA VAL A 148 14.67 23.89 17.14
C VAL A 148 15.06 24.98 18.13
N GLN A 149 15.52 26.14 17.65
CA GLN A 149 15.88 27.28 18.50
C GLN A 149 14.67 27.78 19.31
N ARG A 150 13.47 27.84 18.71
CA ARG A 150 12.25 28.28 19.40
C ARG A 150 11.89 27.44 20.62
N ILE A 151 12.30 26.17 20.65
CA ILE A 151 12.01 25.26 21.76
C ILE A 151 13.23 24.95 22.62
N GLU A 152 14.36 25.63 22.40
CA GLU A 152 15.64 25.32 23.05
C GLU A 152 15.99 23.83 22.92
N GLY A 153 15.75 23.28 21.71
CA GLY A 153 15.91 21.87 21.41
C GLY A 153 17.36 21.41 21.45
N ALA A 154 17.57 20.12 21.66
CA ALA A 154 18.91 19.52 21.74
C ALA A 154 19.47 19.03 20.39
N GLN A 155 18.73 19.27 19.30
CA GLN A 155 19.11 18.81 17.96
C GLN A 155 20.25 19.65 17.38
N GLU A 156 21.10 19.00 16.60
CA GLU A 156 22.26 19.64 15.97
C GLU A 156 21.82 20.65 14.91
N LEU A 157 22.43 21.84 14.95
CA LEU A 157 22.11 22.95 14.04
C LEU A 157 23.18 23.15 12.96
N ALA A 158 24.28 22.42 13.04
CA ALA A 158 25.33 22.39 12.03
C ALA A 158 24.75 21.93 10.67
N PRO A 159 24.89 22.74 9.59
CA PRO A 159 24.42 22.37 8.26
C PRO A 159 24.92 21.00 7.77
N GLU A 160 26.12 20.60 8.20
CA GLU A 160 26.77 19.36 7.78
C GLU A 160 26.13 18.09 8.36
N LEU A 161 25.36 18.24 9.44
CA LEU A 161 24.68 17.15 10.14
C LEU A 161 23.16 17.19 9.94
N TYR A 162 22.67 18.19 9.21
CA TYR A 162 21.27 18.29 8.84
C TYR A 162 20.91 17.28 7.75
N GLN A 163 19.81 16.56 7.97
CA GLN A 163 19.25 15.65 6.99
C GLN A 163 18.22 16.38 6.13
N PRO A 164 18.39 16.41 4.81
CA PRO A 164 17.45 17.04 3.90
C PRO A 164 16.08 16.33 3.95
N PRO A 165 14.98 17.04 3.66
CA PRO A 165 13.65 16.46 3.73
C PRO A 165 13.49 15.30 2.76
N VAL A 166 12.91 14.20 3.25
CA VAL A 166 12.44 13.12 2.38
C VAL A 166 11.05 13.50 1.87
N THR A 167 10.90 13.58 0.55
CA THR A 167 9.61 13.86 -0.09
C THR A 167 9.02 12.58 -0.66
N THR A 168 7.88 12.17 -0.12
CA THR A 168 7.09 11.06 -0.65
C THR A 168 5.89 11.61 -1.41
N ARG A 169 5.81 11.35 -2.70
CA ARG A 169 4.62 11.62 -3.53
C ARG A 169 3.84 10.34 -3.68
N THR A 170 2.58 10.33 -3.28
CA THR A 170 1.70 9.16 -3.48
C THR A 170 0.46 9.57 -4.27
N TRP A 171 0.26 8.92 -5.41
CA TRP A 171 -0.94 9.06 -6.23
C TRP A 171 -1.96 8.00 -5.84
N TYR A 172 -3.22 8.39 -5.78
CA TYR A 172 -4.34 7.54 -5.37
C TYR A 172 -5.44 7.55 -6.41
N HIS A 173 -6.15 6.44 -6.48
CA HIS A 173 -7.43 6.36 -7.16
C HIS A 173 -8.45 7.27 -6.46
N THR A 174 -9.10 8.15 -7.22
CA THR A 174 -10.28 8.92 -6.74
C THR A 174 -11.59 8.29 -7.19
N GLY A 175 -11.54 7.31 -8.10
CA GLY A 175 -12.71 6.73 -8.77
C GLY A 175 -13.43 7.73 -9.67
N ALA A 176 -12.79 8.82 -10.08
CA ALA A 176 -13.36 9.77 -11.04
C ALA A 176 -13.36 9.16 -12.45
N LEU A 177 -14.55 9.05 -13.05
CA LEU A 177 -14.68 8.68 -14.46
C LEU A 177 -14.63 9.98 -15.28
N LEU A 178 -13.46 10.30 -15.80
CA LEU A 178 -13.27 11.43 -16.72
C LEU A 178 -13.46 10.96 -18.17
N ASP A 179 -13.60 11.89 -19.12
CA ASP A 179 -13.77 11.61 -20.56
C ASP A 179 -12.52 11.00 -21.24
N HIS A 180 -11.56 10.45 -20.48
CA HIS A 180 -10.31 9.88 -20.97
C HIS A 180 -10.33 8.35 -21.02
N PRO A 181 -9.62 7.72 -21.99
CA PRO A 181 -9.47 6.27 -22.06
C PRO A 181 -8.64 5.70 -20.90
N HIS A 182 -7.86 6.55 -20.20
CA HIS A 182 -7.03 6.20 -19.04
C HIS A 182 -7.74 6.59 -17.76
N VAL A 183 -8.78 5.84 -17.42
CA VAL A 183 -9.61 6.10 -16.23
C VAL A 183 -8.77 6.07 -14.94
N LEU A 184 -7.64 5.34 -14.93
CA LEU A 184 -6.93 4.98 -13.72
C LEU A 184 -5.47 5.47 -13.72
N HIS A 185 -4.77 5.53 -14.85
CA HIS A 185 -3.46 6.20 -14.98
C HIS A 185 -3.52 7.66 -15.46
N GLN A 186 -4.59 8.38 -15.11
CA GLN A 186 -4.79 9.79 -15.51
C GLN A 186 -3.65 10.76 -15.09
N TYR A 187 -2.86 10.40 -14.07
CA TYR A 187 -1.74 11.19 -13.57
C TYR A 187 -0.39 10.88 -14.25
N ARG A 188 -0.36 10.03 -15.28
CA ARG A 188 0.90 9.60 -15.93
C ARG A 188 1.81 10.77 -16.34
N HIS A 189 1.24 11.90 -16.74
CA HIS A 189 1.98 13.09 -17.13
C HIS A 189 2.76 13.76 -15.97
N GLU A 190 2.43 13.45 -14.72
CA GLU A 190 3.09 13.93 -13.51
C GLU A 190 4.15 12.94 -12.99
N TYR A 191 4.09 11.68 -13.43
CA TYR A 191 5.01 10.65 -12.96
C TYR A 191 6.44 10.95 -13.39
N TYR A 192 7.38 10.49 -12.58
CA TYR A 192 8.80 10.51 -12.93
C TYR A 192 9.02 9.89 -14.31
N ARG A 193 9.65 10.68 -15.21
CA ARG A 193 9.87 10.36 -16.63
C ARG A 193 8.61 10.07 -17.45
N GLN A 194 7.41 10.30 -16.91
CA GLN A 194 6.12 9.96 -17.52
C GLN A 194 6.02 8.47 -17.91
N GLU A 195 6.75 7.63 -17.18
CA GLU A 195 6.80 6.19 -17.39
C GLU A 195 5.74 5.48 -16.55
N GLN A 196 5.21 4.42 -17.12
CA GLN A 196 4.24 3.51 -16.52
C GLN A 196 4.76 2.11 -16.76
N PHE A 197 4.77 1.27 -15.72
CA PHE A 197 5.33 -0.08 -15.76
C PHE A 197 4.25 -1.16 -15.69
N LEU A 198 3.11 -0.88 -15.05
CA LEU A 198 1.97 -1.80 -14.97
C LEU A 198 0.82 -1.39 -15.91
N PRO A 199 -0.02 -2.35 -16.36
CA PRO A 199 -1.19 -2.04 -17.19
C PRO A 199 -2.30 -1.35 -16.39
N GLU A 200 -3.29 -0.81 -17.12
CA GLU A 200 -4.54 -0.35 -16.51
C GLU A 200 -5.24 -1.50 -15.75
N PRO A 201 -5.91 -1.20 -14.62
CA PRO A 201 -6.70 -2.18 -13.89
C PRO A 201 -7.75 -2.90 -14.73
N VAL A 202 -7.98 -4.18 -14.43
CA VAL A 202 -8.93 -5.02 -15.15
C VAL A 202 -10.34 -4.73 -14.65
N LEU A 203 -11.23 -4.32 -15.56
CA LEU A 203 -12.64 -4.08 -15.27
C LEU A 203 -13.49 -5.30 -15.67
N PRO A 204 -14.59 -5.58 -14.95
CA PRO A 204 -15.53 -6.61 -15.36
C PRO A 204 -16.19 -6.24 -16.69
N PRO A 205 -16.46 -7.22 -17.57
CA PRO A 205 -17.15 -6.97 -18.84
C PRO A 205 -18.63 -6.60 -18.62
N ASP A 206 -19.26 -6.10 -19.69
CA ASP A 206 -20.72 -5.88 -19.78
C ASP A 206 -21.31 -4.99 -18.66
N LEU A 207 -20.61 -3.91 -18.32
CA LEU A 207 -21.09 -2.91 -17.36
C LEU A 207 -21.99 -1.90 -18.05
N SER A 208 -23.15 -1.64 -17.45
CA SER A 208 -23.92 -0.43 -17.78
C SER A 208 -23.14 0.83 -17.37
N ALA A 209 -23.50 1.99 -17.92
CA ALA A 209 -22.84 3.25 -17.56
C ALA A 209 -22.91 3.58 -16.05
N ALA A 210 -23.98 3.17 -15.36
CA ALA A 210 -24.11 3.34 -13.92
C ALA A 210 -23.21 2.37 -13.16
N GLU A 211 -23.17 1.10 -13.56
CA GLU A 211 -22.27 0.10 -12.97
C GLU A 211 -20.80 0.44 -13.21
N LEU A 212 -20.45 1.06 -14.34
CA LEU A 212 -19.09 1.53 -14.59
C LEU A 212 -18.68 2.60 -13.57
N ARG A 213 -19.56 3.55 -13.23
CA ARG A 213 -19.30 4.56 -12.19
C ARG A 213 -19.11 3.93 -10.81
N GLU A 214 -19.92 2.94 -10.47
CA GLU A 214 -19.82 2.19 -9.21
C GLU A 214 -18.57 1.30 -9.16
N CYS A 215 -18.20 0.72 -10.30
CA CYS A 215 -17.01 -0.10 -10.46
C CYS A 215 -15.74 0.73 -10.20
N VAL A 216 -15.57 1.87 -10.87
CA VAL A 216 -14.39 2.74 -10.65
C VAL A 216 -14.40 3.40 -9.27
N ARG A 217 -15.59 3.61 -8.69
CA ARG A 217 -15.74 4.07 -7.30
C ARG A 217 -15.10 3.11 -6.31
N ALA A 218 -15.12 1.80 -6.57
CA ALA A 218 -14.56 0.79 -5.68
C ALA A 218 -13.05 0.92 -5.47
N LEU A 219 -12.34 1.59 -6.40
CA LEU A 219 -10.91 1.84 -6.28
C LEU A 219 -10.56 3.02 -5.38
N LYS A 220 -11.53 3.86 -4.97
CA LYS A 220 -11.26 5.12 -4.25
C LYS A 220 -10.34 4.89 -3.04
N GLY A 221 -9.30 5.70 -2.92
CA GLY A 221 -8.32 5.65 -1.83
C GLY A 221 -7.23 4.57 -1.98
N LEU A 222 -7.29 3.69 -2.98
CA LEU A 222 -6.21 2.74 -3.25
C LEU A 222 -5.01 3.45 -3.91
N PRO A 223 -3.77 3.08 -3.57
CA PRO A 223 -2.57 3.72 -4.12
C PRO A 223 -2.31 3.25 -5.56
N LEU A 224 -2.10 4.20 -6.47
CA LEU A 224 -1.67 3.96 -7.85
C LEU A 224 -0.15 3.85 -7.93
N ARG A 225 0.54 4.84 -7.38
CA ARG A 225 1.98 5.01 -7.49
C ARG A 225 2.54 5.76 -6.30
N GLN A 226 3.77 5.44 -5.92
CA GLN A 226 4.54 6.17 -4.93
C GLN A 226 5.94 6.45 -5.46
N GLU A 227 6.44 7.65 -5.20
CA GLU A 227 7.80 8.07 -5.53
C GLU A 227 8.44 8.75 -4.32
N ILE A 228 9.67 8.35 -3.99
CA ILE A 228 10.40 8.86 -2.82
C ILE A 228 11.64 9.62 -3.30
N TYR A 229 11.78 10.86 -2.87
CA TYR A 229 12.86 11.78 -3.26
C TYR A 229 13.60 12.32 -2.04
N GLY A 230 14.84 12.78 -2.26
CA GLY A 230 15.56 13.65 -1.33
C GLY A 230 16.04 14.88 -2.07
N PHE A 231 15.60 16.05 -1.62
CA PHE A 231 15.95 17.35 -2.22
C PHE A 231 17.09 17.98 -1.42
N ASP A 232 18.31 17.56 -1.72
CA ASP A 232 19.54 17.91 -1.01
C ASP A 232 20.45 18.90 -1.77
N GLY A 233 19.99 19.39 -2.92
CA GLY A 233 20.73 20.30 -3.79
C GLY A 233 21.75 19.62 -4.70
N SER A 234 21.89 18.29 -4.65
CA SER A 234 22.79 17.58 -5.55
C SER A 234 22.20 17.48 -6.98
N PRO A 235 23.03 17.28 -8.02
CA PRO A 235 22.54 17.07 -9.39
C PRO A 235 21.52 15.91 -9.53
N GLU A 236 21.55 14.96 -8.60
CA GLU A 236 20.73 13.76 -8.58
C GLU A 236 19.40 13.95 -7.83
N GLU A 237 19.10 15.13 -7.27
CA GLU A 237 17.89 15.33 -6.43
C GLU A 237 16.56 15.20 -7.19
N GLN A 238 16.61 15.40 -8.50
CA GLN A 238 15.48 15.19 -9.40
C GLN A 238 15.16 13.71 -9.66
N HIS A 239 16.04 12.80 -9.26
CA HIS A 239 15.86 11.36 -9.43
C HIS A 239 15.37 10.74 -8.12
N PRO A 240 14.30 9.94 -8.13
CA PRO A 240 13.81 9.30 -6.92
C PRO A 240 14.78 8.23 -6.42
N TYR A 241 14.71 7.92 -5.12
CA TYR A 241 15.30 6.71 -4.55
C TYR A 241 14.51 5.48 -5.01
N THR A 242 13.19 5.53 -4.86
CA THR A 242 12.30 4.41 -5.18
C THR A 242 11.04 4.89 -5.90
N VAL A 243 10.57 4.07 -6.84
CA VAL A 243 9.26 4.17 -7.48
C VAL A 243 8.51 2.86 -7.28
N THR A 244 7.27 2.92 -6.81
CA THR A 244 6.39 1.76 -6.70
C THR A 244 5.09 2.02 -7.45
N GLU A 245 4.60 1.07 -8.24
CA GLU A 245 3.28 1.10 -8.87
C GLU A 245 2.45 -0.11 -8.44
N ASN A 246 1.13 0.07 -8.37
CA ASN A 246 0.19 -1.00 -8.09
C ASN A 246 -0.91 -1.05 -9.14
N SER A 247 -1.31 -2.26 -9.52
CA SER A 247 -2.47 -2.51 -10.38
C SER A 247 -3.47 -3.43 -9.68
N PHE A 248 -4.73 -3.30 -10.06
CA PHE A 248 -5.87 -3.94 -9.41
C PHE A 248 -6.76 -4.65 -10.43
N GLU A 249 -7.54 -5.61 -9.96
CA GLU A 249 -8.69 -6.15 -10.67
C GLU A 249 -9.95 -5.78 -9.90
N ILE A 250 -11.02 -5.42 -10.60
CA ILE A 250 -12.32 -5.17 -9.97
C ILE A 250 -13.26 -6.31 -10.35
N ARG A 251 -13.83 -6.96 -9.34
CA ARG A 251 -14.80 -8.04 -9.51
C ARG A 251 -16.19 -7.54 -9.22
N ARG A 252 -17.14 -7.84 -10.12
CA ARG A 252 -18.57 -7.59 -9.88
C ARG A 252 -19.15 -8.78 -9.12
N LEU A 253 -19.32 -8.65 -7.81
CA LEU A 253 -19.89 -9.70 -6.94
C LEU A 253 -21.41 -9.80 -7.10
N GLN A 254 -22.07 -8.65 -7.29
CA GLN A 254 -23.50 -8.59 -7.52
C GLN A 254 -23.80 -7.50 -8.56
N PRO A 255 -24.50 -7.82 -9.67
CA PRO A 255 -24.97 -6.78 -10.58
C PRO A 255 -25.99 -5.90 -9.88
N ARG A 256 -26.14 -4.66 -10.35
CA ARG A 256 -27.09 -3.72 -9.75
C ARG A 256 -28.52 -4.27 -9.75
N GLY A 257 -28.97 -4.86 -10.85
CA GLY A 257 -30.33 -5.40 -10.98
C GLY A 257 -31.41 -4.39 -10.58
N ASN A 258 -32.34 -4.80 -9.71
CA ASN A 258 -33.38 -3.92 -9.15
C ASN A 258 -32.90 -3.11 -7.93
N GLN A 259 -31.65 -3.28 -7.49
CA GLN A 259 -31.09 -2.57 -6.35
C GLN A 259 -30.62 -1.17 -6.76
N ARG A 260 -30.35 -0.34 -5.75
CA ARG A 260 -29.78 0.99 -5.99
C ARG A 260 -28.35 0.91 -6.54
N HIS A 261 -27.54 -0.03 -6.05
CA HIS A 261 -26.14 -0.21 -6.43
C HIS A 261 -25.79 -1.68 -6.67
N GLY A 262 -24.80 -1.92 -7.52
CA GLY A 262 -24.08 -3.20 -7.57
C GLY A 262 -23.07 -3.33 -6.44
N VAL A 263 -22.53 -4.54 -6.28
CA VAL A 263 -21.46 -4.84 -5.33
C VAL A 263 -20.19 -5.14 -6.12
N PHE A 264 -19.15 -4.35 -5.85
CA PHE A 264 -17.85 -4.46 -6.49
C PHE A 264 -16.76 -4.65 -5.44
N PHE A 265 -15.78 -5.48 -5.77
CA PHE A 265 -14.64 -5.79 -4.92
C PHE A 265 -13.34 -5.56 -5.69
N ALA A 266 -12.53 -4.61 -5.21
CA ALA A 266 -11.22 -4.33 -5.77
C ALA A 266 -10.16 -5.21 -5.10
N VAL A 267 -9.38 -5.92 -5.91
CA VAL A 267 -8.36 -6.87 -5.45
C VAL A 267 -7.01 -6.46 -6.01
N GLY A 268 -5.98 -6.44 -5.15
CA GLY A 268 -4.61 -6.18 -5.59
C GLY A 268 -4.13 -7.27 -6.54
N ARG A 269 -3.66 -6.89 -7.73
CA ARG A 269 -3.27 -7.81 -8.80
C ARG A 269 -1.74 -7.87 -8.95
N GLU A 270 -1.10 -6.71 -9.09
CA GLU A 270 0.32 -6.57 -9.39
C GLU A 270 0.93 -5.39 -8.61
N SER A 271 2.18 -5.52 -8.18
CA SER A 271 2.96 -4.43 -7.59
C SER A 271 4.41 -4.48 -8.05
N ILE A 272 4.91 -3.41 -8.64
CA ILE A 272 6.30 -3.32 -9.11
C ILE A 272 7.03 -2.20 -8.37
N SER A 273 8.26 -2.47 -7.94
CA SER A 273 9.13 -1.52 -7.27
C SER A 273 10.47 -1.41 -8.00
N LEU A 274 10.88 -0.18 -8.27
CA LEU A 274 12.14 0.19 -8.90
C LEU A 274 12.95 0.99 -7.89
N ASN A 275 14.07 0.41 -7.42
CA ASN A 275 15.03 1.09 -6.56
C ASN A 275 16.14 1.68 -7.43
N TYR A 276 16.05 2.98 -7.66
CA TYR A 276 16.99 3.73 -8.49
C TYR A 276 18.22 4.18 -7.69
N GLU A 277 18.07 4.42 -6.39
CA GLU A 277 19.12 5.09 -5.58
C GLU A 277 19.62 6.37 -6.27
N ARG A 278 18.69 7.11 -6.89
CA ARG A 278 18.92 8.33 -7.69
C ARG A 278 19.73 8.14 -8.99
N ASN A 279 20.03 6.91 -9.39
CA ASN A 279 20.59 6.58 -10.70
C ASN A 279 19.49 6.09 -11.66
N PRO A 280 19.02 6.92 -12.62
CA PRO A 280 17.90 6.58 -13.50
C PRO A 280 18.18 5.46 -14.51
N THR A 281 19.43 5.05 -14.69
CA THR A 281 19.85 4.14 -15.77
C THR A 281 19.95 2.68 -15.33
N ASP A 282 20.04 2.41 -14.04
CA ASP A 282 20.35 1.08 -13.52
C ASP A 282 19.55 0.73 -12.25
N PRO A 283 18.20 0.77 -12.29
CA PRO A 283 17.39 0.42 -11.13
C PRO A 283 17.41 -1.09 -10.84
N ARG A 284 17.33 -1.44 -9.56
CA ARG A 284 16.94 -2.78 -9.13
C ARG A 284 15.41 -2.91 -9.19
N ILE A 285 14.90 -3.87 -9.94
CA ILE A 285 13.46 -4.05 -10.18
C ILE A 285 12.96 -5.32 -9.49
N SER A 286 11.89 -5.19 -8.71
CA SER A 286 11.14 -6.32 -8.14
C SER A 286 9.66 -6.20 -8.48
N HIS A 287 9.02 -7.31 -8.87
CA HIS A 287 7.61 -7.38 -9.27
C HIS A 287 6.91 -8.53 -8.53
N THR A 288 5.80 -8.24 -7.85
CA THR A 288 4.94 -9.22 -7.20
C THR A 288 3.61 -9.33 -7.96
N LEU A 289 3.17 -10.55 -8.25
CA LEU A 289 1.97 -10.86 -9.03
C LEU A 289 1.07 -11.86 -8.31
N GLY A 290 -0.22 -11.56 -8.19
CA GLY A 290 -1.26 -12.49 -7.76
C GLY A 290 -1.80 -13.30 -8.94
N LEU A 291 -1.26 -14.50 -9.17
CA LEU A 291 -1.57 -15.31 -10.37
C LEU A 291 -2.94 -15.99 -10.30
N GLU A 292 -3.37 -16.38 -9.09
CA GLU A 292 -4.68 -16.95 -8.82
C GLU A 292 -5.14 -16.50 -7.43
N LEU A 293 -6.18 -15.66 -7.41
CA LEU A 293 -6.77 -15.10 -6.19
C LEU A 293 -8.19 -15.62 -6.02
N ASP A 294 -8.52 -16.15 -4.85
CA ASP A 294 -9.86 -16.67 -4.54
C ASP A 294 -10.91 -15.56 -4.41
N GLU A 295 -12.17 -15.91 -4.14
CA GLU A 295 -13.30 -14.97 -4.05
C GLU A 295 -13.15 -13.86 -3.00
N TYR A 296 -12.31 -14.06 -1.98
CA TYR A 296 -12.01 -13.10 -0.92
C TYR A 296 -10.70 -12.32 -1.16
N GLY A 297 -10.01 -12.61 -2.27
CA GLY A 297 -8.72 -12.00 -2.61
C GLY A 297 -7.52 -12.70 -1.98
N ASN A 298 -7.69 -13.88 -1.40
CA ASN A 298 -6.58 -14.68 -0.89
C ASN A 298 -5.78 -15.26 -2.06
N ALA A 299 -4.46 -15.17 -2.00
CA ALA A 299 -3.59 -15.73 -3.04
C ALA A 299 -3.45 -17.24 -2.90
N ARG A 300 -4.06 -17.99 -3.82
CA ARG A 300 -3.80 -19.43 -3.99
C ARG A 300 -2.51 -19.68 -4.74
N LYS A 301 -2.21 -18.81 -5.71
CA LYS A 301 -0.95 -18.78 -6.46
C LYS A 301 -0.44 -17.36 -6.57
N SER A 302 0.82 -17.16 -6.22
CA SER A 302 1.49 -15.87 -6.33
C SER A 302 2.92 -16.03 -6.81
N CYS A 303 3.48 -14.96 -7.36
CA CYS A 303 4.85 -14.95 -7.84
C CYS A 303 5.55 -13.65 -7.45
N SER A 304 6.84 -13.75 -7.14
CA SER A 304 7.74 -12.62 -6.98
C SER A 304 8.94 -12.77 -7.92
N VAL A 305 9.20 -11.74 -8.70
CA VAL A 305 10.30 -11.67 -9.66
C VAL A 305 11.27 -10.58 -9.22
N VAL A 306 12.54 -10.92 -9.09
CA VAL A 306 13.64 -9.95 -9.03
C VAL A 306 14.36 -10.02 -10.37
N TYR A 307 14.33 -8.92 -11.11
CA TYR A 307 14.96 -8.86 -12.43
C TYR A 307 16.47 -8.70 -12.28
N GLY A 308 17.21 -9.38 -13.17
CA GLY A 308 18.64 -9.23 -13.27
C GLY A 308 19.03 -7.81 -13.67
N ARG A 309 20.13 -7.32 -13.12
CA ARG A 309 20.75 -6.03 -13.44
C ARG A 309 21.05 -5.98 -14.95
N LYS A 310 20.64 -4.90 -15.62
CA LYS A 310 20.83 -4.78 -17.08
C LYS A 310 22.25 -4.33 -17.46
N ILE A 311 22.86 -3.48 -16.62
CA ILE A 311 24.19 -2.92 -16.88
C ILE A 311 25.23 -3.69 -16.07
N ALA A 312 26.19 -4.30 -16.76
CA ALA A 312 27.33 -4.95 -16.11
C ALA A 312 28.35 -3.89 -15.69
N ASP A 313 28.77 -3.92 -14.43
CA ASP A 313 29.87 -3.10 -13.93
C ASP A 313 31.20 -3.84 -14.16
N PRO A 314 32.06 -3.38 -15.08
CA PRO A 314 33.31 -4.07 -15.39
C PRO A 314 34.35 -4.01 -14.26
N SER A 315 34.11 -3.20 -13.22
CA SER A 315 34.97 -3.14 -12.04
C SER A 315 34.73 -4.28 -11.04
N LEU A 316 33.59 -4.95 -11.14
CA LEU A 316 33.21 -6.05 -10.26
C LEU A 316 33.75 -7.41 -10.78
N PRO A 317 34.03 -8.37 -9.88
CA PRO A 317 34.37 -9.74 -10.29
C PRO A 317 33.29 -10.36 -11.18
N THR A 318 33.70 -11.17 -12.15
CA THR A 318 32.79 -11.81 -13.11
C THR A 318 31.68 -12.59 -12.40
N GLU A 319 32.00 -13.31 -11.32
CA GLU A 319 31.03 -14.09 -10.54
C GLU A 319 29.95 -13.20 -9.93
N VAL A 320 30.32 -12.00 -9.47
CA VAL A 320 29.37 -11.02 -8.91
C VAL A 320 28.48 -10.45 -10.01
N THR A 321 29.05 -10.12 -11.17
CA THR A 321 28.25 -9.60 -12.28
C THR A 321 27.27 -10.65 -12.82
N GLN A 322 27.66 -11.92 -12.89
CA GLN A 322 26.80 -13.02 -13.29
C GLN A 322 25.63 -13.22 -12.31
N ASP A 323 25.90 -13.14 -11.01
CA ASP A 323 24.86 -13.25 -9.99
C ASP A 323 23.88 -12.06 -10.04
N GLN A 324 24.39 -10.83 -10.19
CA GLN A 324 23.56 -9.63 -10.33
C GLN A 324 22.67 -9.66 -11.57
N GLN A 325 23.14 -10.27 -12.67
CA GLN A 325 22.39 -10.42 -13.91
C GLN A 325 21.38 -11.57 -13.86
N LYS A 326 21.44 -12.44 -12.84
CA LYS A 326 20.51 -13.53 -12.70
C LYS A 326 19.13 -13.01 -12.33
N ARG A 327 18.11 -13.53 -13.01
CA ARG A 327 16.72 -13.34 -12.65
C ARG A 327 16.33 -14.37 -11.61
N TYR A 328 15.69 -13.93 -10.53
CA TYR A 328 15.16 -14.78 -9.49
C TYR A 328 13.64 -14.74 -9.51
N ILE A 329 13.01 -15.90 -9.60
CA ILE A 329 11.55 -16.04 -9.63
C ILE A 329 11.16 -17.02 -8.52
N THR A 330 10.40 -16.52 -7.55
CA THR A 330 9.82 -17.32 -6.48
C THR A 330 8.32 -17.43 -6.75
N TYR A 331 7.80 -18.66 -6.76
CA TYR A 331 6.39 -18.95 -6.98
C TYR A 331 5.84 -19.68 -5.74
N THR A 332 4.70 -19.23 -5.23
CA THR A 332 4.09 -19.76 -4.02
C THR A 332 2.69 -20.27 -4.31
N GLU A 333 2.42 -21.50 -3.90
CA GLU A 333 1.09 -22.09 -3.82
C GLU A 333 0.63 -22.16 -2.38
N THR A 334 -0.61 -21.76 -2.11
CA THR A 334 -1.21 -21.79 -0.77
C THR A 334 -2.56 -22.47 -0.84
N ASP A 335 -2.76 -23.49 -0.01
CA ASP A 335 -4.06 -24.13 0.18
C ASP A 335 -4.70 -23.62 1.47
N TYR A 336 -6.02 -23.42 1.39
CA TYR A 336 -6.84 -22.84 2.43
C TYR A 336 -7.88 -23.85 2.90
N THR A 337 -8.23 -23.79 4.18
CA THR A 337 -9.30 -24.59 4.76
C THR A 337 -10.65 -24.23 4.10
N PRO A 338 -11.73 -25.02 4.31
CA PRO A 338 -13.07 -24.57 3.94
C PRO A 338 -13.54 -23.40 4.83
N ASP A 339 -14.44 -22.56 4.34
CA ASP A 339 -15.13 -21.60 5.23
C ASP A 339 -16.06 -22.35 6.20
N ILE A 340 -16.27 -21.79 7.39
CA ILE A 340 -17.19 -22.34 8.39
C ILE A 340 -18.42 -21.43 8.45
N GLU A 341 -19.57 -22.00 8.13
CA GLU A 341 -20.88 -21.37 8.31
C GLU A 341 -21.78 -22.28 9.15
N GLN A 342 -21.99 -21.94 10.42
CA GLN A 342 -22.82 -22.69 11.35
C GLN A 342 -24.12 -21.93 11.68
N ALA A 343 -25.25 -22.63 11.56
CA ALA A 343 -26.58 -22.10 11.82
C ALA A 343 -27.08 -22.48 13.24
N PRO A 344 -27.93 -21.66 13.89
CA PRO A 344 -28.56 -20.43 13.37
C PRO A 344 -27.54 -19.31 13.19
N PHE A 345 -27.64 -18.56 12.10
CA PHE A 345 -26.61 -17.59 11.74
C PHE A 345 -26.55 -16.41 12.74
N PRO A 346 -25.37 -16.06 13.27
CA PRO A 346 -24.13 -16.84 13.28
C PRO A 346 -23.89 -17.51 14.64
N GLU A 347 -23.99 -18.85 14.70
CA GLU A 347 -23.35 -19.61 15.79
C GLU A 347 -21.83 -19.61 15.59
N ALA A 348 -21.39 -19.68 14.32
CA ALA A 348 -20.04 -19.33 13.89
C ALA A 348 -20.02 -18.94 12.40
N HIS A 349 -19.24 -17.92 12.05
CA HIS A 349 -18.90 -17.57 10.67
C HIS A 349 -17.40 -17.28 10.59
N ARG A 350 -16.63 -18.17 9.95
CA ARG A 350 -15.18 -18.00 9.77
C ARG A 350 -14.79 -18.22 8.32
N LEU A 351 -14.06 -17.25 7.78
CA LEU A 351 -13.40 -17.39 6.49
C LEU A 351 -12.18 -18.29 6.62
N ARG A 352 -11.91 -19.05 5.57
CA ARG A 352 -10.79 -19.95 5.44
C ARG A 352 -9.45 -19.35 5.83
N VAL A 353 -8.58 -20.21 6.36
CA VAL A 353 -7.20 -19.87 6.74
C VAL A 353 -6.22 -20.75 5.96
N PRO A 354 -4.99 -20.27 5.68
CA PRO A 354 -3.99 -21.09 5.01
C PRO A 354 -3.58 -22.24 5.93
N PHE A 355 -3.50 -23.45 5.38
CA PHE A 355 -3.03 -24.63 6.12
C PHE A 355 -1.86 -25.33 5.43
N GLU A 356 -1.57 -25.02 4.17
CA GLU A 356 -0.43 -25.59 3.45
C GLU A 356 0.16 -24.54 2.51
N SER A 357 1.49 -24.46 2.47
CA SER A 357 2.23 -23.56 1.58
C SER A 357 3.40 -24.27 0.94
N ARG A 358 3.56 -24.11 -0.37
CA ARG A 358 4.66 -24.65 -1.17
C ARG A 358 5.32 -23.50 -1.92
N VAL A 359 6.62 -23.32 -1.73
CA VAL A 359 7.41 -22.27 -2.38
C VAL A 359 8.37 -22.93 -3.35
N TYR A 360 8.43 -22.41 -4.57
CA TYR A 360 9.24 -22.93 -5.65
C TYR A 360 10.15 -21.85 -6.23
N GLU A 361 11.33 -22.26 -6.69
CA GLU A 361 12.14 -21.50 -7.63
C GLU A 361 11.67 -21.82 -9.05
N ILE A 362 11.47 -20.79 -9.87
CA ILE A 362 11.20 -20.95 -11.29
C ILE A 362 12.44 -20.53 -12.08
N THR A 363 12.87 -21.39 -13.01
CA THR A 363 14.06 -21.14 -13.86
C THR A 363 13.74 -21.38 -15.34
N GLY A 364 14.64 -20.95 -16.23
CA GLY A 364 14.52 -21.19 -17.68
C GLY A 364 13.36 -20.47 -18.37
N ILE A 365 12.78 -19.45 -17.73
CA ILE A 365 11.75 -18.59 -18.32
C ILE A 365 12.22 -17.13 -18.39
N ALA A 366 11.80 -16.41 -19.42
CA ALA A 366 12.08 -14.99 -19.61
C ALA A 366 10.84 -14.24 -20.12
N PRO A 367 10.65 -12.96 -19.77
CA PRO A 367 9.56 -12.16 -20.32
C PRO A 367 9.73 -11.97 -21.84
N GLU A 368 8.63 -11.75 -22.55
CA GLU A 368 8.68 -11.40 -23.98
C GLU A 368 9.28 -10.01 -24.21
N ASN A 369 9.03 -9.09 -23.26
CA ASN A 369 9.54 -7.73 -23.23
C ASN A 369 10.52 -7.56 -22.04
N ASP A 370 10.71 -6.32 -21.57
CA ASP A 370 11.58 -6.03 -20.43
C ASP A 370 11.07 -6.57 -19.08
N LEU A 371 9.75 -6.66 -18.91
CA LEU A 371 9.06 -7.08 -17.70
C LEU A 371 8.06 -8.18 -18.02
N PHE A 372 7.79 -9.06 -17.05
CA PHE A 372 6.72 -10.03 -17.17
C PHE A 372 5.36 -9.37 -17.07
N GLU A 373 4.48 -9.72 -18.01
CA GLU A 373 3.03 -9.52 -17.87
C GLU A 373 2.42 -10.71 -17.13
N LEU A 374 1.33 -10.48 -16.39
CA LEU A 374 0.74 -11.51 -15.54
C LEU A 374 0.35 -12.80 -16.27
N GLU A 375 -0.33 -12.69 -17.41
CA GLU A 375 -0.78 -13.87 -18.15
C GLU A 375 0.40 -14.64 -18.78
N ASP A 376 1.45 -13.93 -19.20
CA ASP A 376 2.68 -14.53 -19.75
C ASP A 376 3.42 -15.36 -18.69
N ILE A 377 3.70 -14.78 -17.52
CA ILE A 377 4.41 -15.52 -16.46
C ILE A 377 3.57 -16.67 -15.92
N LYS A 378 2.25 -16.50 -15.82
CA LYS A 378 1.33 -17.56 -15.41
C LYS A 378 1.40 -18.75 -16.36
N ALA A 379 1.27 -18.51 -17.67
CA ALA A 379 1.35 -19.57 -18.67
C ALA A 379 2.72 -20.28 -18.67
N LYS A 380 3.81 -19.53 -18.49
CA LYS A 380 5.17 -20.08 -18.40
C LYS A 380 5.39 -20.94 -17.15
N ILE A 381 4.84 -20.53 -16.00
CA ILE A 381 4.90 -21.31 -14.76
C ILE A 381 4.04 -22.57 -14.85
N ASP A 382 2.84 -22.48 -15.42
CA ASP A 382 1.95 -23.64 -15.62
C ASP A 382 2.58 -24.70 -16.55
N GLY A 383 3.41 -24.27 -17.50
CA GLY A 383 4.19 -25.16 -18.39
C GLY A 383 5.54 -25.63 -17.82
N ALA A 384 5.96 -25.17 -16.64
CA ALA A 384 7.25 -25.51 -16.07
C ALA A 384 7.27 -26.94 -15.51
N THR A 385 8.33 -27.70 -15.81
CA THR A 385 8.48 -29.08 -15.35
C THR A 385 8.85 -29.11 -13.87
N PRO A 386 8.10 -29.82 -13.00
CA PRO A 386 8.46 -29.98 -11.60
C PRO A 386 9.78 -30.75 -11.46
N ILE A 387 10.66 -30.27 -10.59
CA ILE A 387 11.88 -30.98 -10.17
C ILE A 387 12.01 -30.92 -8.65
N ASP A 388 12.66 -31.94 -8.07
CA ASP A 388 12.90 -32.01 -6.64
C ASP A 388 13.99 -31.02 -6.19
N TYR A 389 14.02 -30.70 -4.90
CA TYR A 389 14.92 -29.70 -4.31
C TYR A 389 16.40 -29.95 -4.64
N GLU A 390 16.84 -31.21 -4.53
CA GLU A 390 18.21 -31.64 -4.76
C GLU A 390 18.64 -31.64 -6.23
N VAL A 391 17.67 -31.55 -7.15
CA VAL A 391 17.96 -31.46 -8.58
C VAL A 391 18.46 -30.05 -8.90
N ILE A 392 19.64 -29.98 -9.49
CA ILE A 392 20.17 -28.72 -10.01
C ILE A 392 19.40 -28.38 -11.28
N ALA A 393 18.67 -27.26 -11.25
CA ALA A 393 17.98 -26.75 -12.42
C ALA A 393 18.98 -26.45 -13.56
N ASP A 394 18.61 -26.76 -14.80
CA ASP A 394 19.48 -26.54 -15.96
C ASP A 394 19.59 -25.05 -16.36
N GLY A 395 18.68 -24.21 -15.86
CA GLY A 395 18.62 -22.77 -16.12
C GLY A 395 18.18 -22.38 -17.53
N VAL A 396 17.86 -23.35 -18.38
CA VAL A 396 17.53 -23.17 -19.81
C VAL A 396 16.08 -23.57 -20.10
N THR A 397 15.64 -24.71 -19.57
CA THR A 397 14.26 -25.19 -19.73
C THR A 397 13.39 -24.71 -18.58
N ALA A 398 12.10 -24.47 -18.85
CA ALA A 398 11.16 -24.04 -17.82
C ALA A 398 11.04 -25.12 -16.73
N GLN A 399 11.57 -24.83 -15.55
CA GLN A 399 11.61 -25.78 -14.42
C GLN A 399 11.08 -25.11 -13.16
N LYS A 400 10.31 -25.88 -12.38
CA LYS A 400 9.73 -25.50 -11.09
C LYS A 400 10.32 -26.37 -10.00
N ARG A 401 11.24 -25.82 -9.20
CA ARG A 401 11.97 -26.54 -8.15
C ARG A 401 11.40 -26.22 -6.76
N LEU A 402 10.97 -27.22 -6.01
CA LEU A 402 10.46 -27.00 -4.65
C LEU A 402 11.59 -26.51 -3.73
N LEU A 403 11.38 -25.39 -3.04
CA LEU A 403 12.31 -24.79 -2.07
C LEU A 403 11.89 -25.04 -0.62
N SER A 404 10.60 -24.93 -0.33
CA SER A 404 10.05 -25.15 1.00
C SER A 404 8.61 -25.62 0.91
N HIS A 405 8.20 -26.40 1.91
CA HIS A 405 6.84 -26.89 2.05
C HIS A 405 6.48 -26.89 3.54
N SER A 406 5.42 -26.16 3.90
CA SER A 406 4.92 -26.09 5.26
C SER A 406 3.45 -26.49 5.33
N ARG A 407 3.05 -27.10 6.44
CA ARG A 407 1.69 -27.56 6.72
C ARG A 407 1.30 -27.26 8.15
N THR A 408 0.02 -26.97 8.38
CA THR A 408 -0.55 -26.70 9.70
C THR A 408 -1.79 -27.55 9.90
N ILE A 409 -1.88 -28.19 11.07
CA ILE A 409 -3.07 -28.92 11.51
C ILE A 409 -3.74 -28.17 12.65
N PHE A 410 -5.07 -28.29 12.72
CA PHE A 410 -5.91 -27.62 13.69
C PHE A 410 -6.53 -28.64 14.65
N LEU A 411 -7.04 -28.17 15.79
CA LEU A 411 -7.88 -28.95 16.69
C LEU A 411 -9.36 -28.74 16.35
N ASP A 412 -10.17 -29.74 16.65
CA ASP A 412 -11.61 -29.57 16.79
C ASP A 412 -11.98 -28.81 18.08
N ASN A 413 -13.25 -28.44 18.22
CA ASN A 413 -13.73 -27.73 19.41
C ASN A 413 -13.68 -28.55 20.71
N THR A 414 -13.36 -29.85 20.62
CA THR A 414 -13.14 -30.76 21.76
C THR A 414 -11.66 -31.04 22.02
N LEU A 415 -10.77 -30.31 21.36
CA LEU A 415 -9.30 -30.37 21.48
C LEU A 415 -8.65 -31.62 20.89
N ASN A 416 -9.31 -32.30 19.93
CA ASN A 416 -8.68 -33.39 19.18
C ASN A 416 -8.06 -32.89 17.87
N PRO A 417 -6.85 -33.33 17.49
CA PRO A 417 -6.26 -32.98 16.20
C PRO A 417 -7.14 -33.43 15.03
N LEU A 418 -7.38 -32.52 14.10
CA LEU A 418 -8.12 -32.78 12.87
C LEU A 418 -7.17 -33.19 11.72
N PRO A 419 -7.67 -33.93 10.73
CA PRO A 419 -6.93 -34.18 9.50
C PRO A 419 -6.49 -32.88 8.80
N LEU A 420 -5.43 -32.96 8.02
CA LEU A 420 -4.93 -31.83 7.24
C LEU A 420 -6.04 -31.18 6.41
N GLY A 421 -6.05 -29.84 6.37
CA GLY A 421 -7.07 -29.05 5.66
C GLY A 421 -8.42 -28.92 6.37
N HIS A 422 -8.62 -29.59 7.50
CA HIS A 422 -9.81 -29.44 8.33
C HIS A 422 -9.53 -28.56 9.55
N TRP A 423 -10.57 -27.85 9.98
CA TRP A 423 -10.56 -27.00 11.15
C TRP A 423 -11.99 -26.82 11.67
N ASP A 424 -12.13 -26.28 12.88
CA ASP A 424 -13.43 -26.08 13.54
C ASP A 424 -13.59 -24.62 13.99
N SER A 425 -14.78 -24.26 14.48
CA SER A 425 -15.22 -22.87 14.67
C SER A 425 -14.44 -22.08 15.71
N LEU A 426 -13.65 -22.72 16.58
CA LEU A 426 -12.70 -22.02 17.45
C LEU A 426 -11.37 -21.67 16.75
N GLY A 427 -11.05 -22.31 15.63
CA GLY A 427 -9.83 -22.13 14.83
C GLY A 427 -8.55 -22.30 15.62
N LEU A 428 -8.51 -23.34 16.47
CA LEU A 428 -7.40 -23.65 17.34
C LEU A 428 -6.28 -24.32 16.53
N THR A 429 -5.13 -23.67 16.42
CA THR A 429 -3.96 -24.26 15.74
C THR A 429 -3.35 -25.32 16.66
N TYR A 430 -3.00 -26.50 16.14
CA TYR A 430 -2.40 -27.56 16.95
C TYR A 430 -0.88 -27.60 16.79
N GLN A 431 -0.41 -27.83 15.57
CA GLN A 431 1.00 -28.06 15.25
C GLN A 431 1.25 -27.73 13.77
N SER A 432 2.45 -27.25 13.46
CA SER A 432 2.92 -27.06 12.09
C SER A 432 4.10 -27.98 11.77
N TYR A 433 4.32 -28.24 10.49
CA TYR A 433 5.37 -29.10 9.98
C TYR A 433 6.07 -28.43 8.81
N ASP A 434 7.40 -28.39 8.85
CA ASP A 434 8.23 -27.91 7.73
C ASP A 434 9.01 -29.08 7.12
N LEU A 435 8.96 -29.22 5.81
CA LEU A 435 9.69 -30.26 5.09
C LEU A 435 11.20 -30.03 5.24
N ALA A 436 11.90 -30.99 5.82
CA ALA A 436 13.34 -30.92 6.03
C ALA A 436 14.13 -31.71 5.00
N PHE A 437 13.75 -32.97 4.77
CA PHE A 437 14.46 -33.86 3.86
C PHE A 437 13.51 -34.76 3.07
N THR A 438 13.79 -34.90 1.78
CA THR A 438 13.18 -35.93 0.92
C THR A 438 13.98 -37.24 1.01
N PRO A 439 13.38 -38.40 0.67
CA PRO A 439 14.10 -39.67 0.57
C PRO A 439 15.32 -39.62 -0.35
N ALA A 440 15.25 -38.82 -1.41
CA ALA A 440 16.36 -38.65 -2.34
C ALA A 440 17.52 -37.86 -1.73
N ILE A 441 17.25 -36.81 -0.95
CA ILE A 441 18.28 -36.08 -0.18
C ILE A 441 18.94 -36.99 0.86
N THR A 442 18.15 -37.77 1.61
CA THR A 442 18.69 -38.68 2.61
C THR A 442 19.55 -39.77 1.97
N ALA A 443 19.10 -40.34 0.85
CA ALA A 443 19.87 -41.32 0.09
C ALA A 443 21.17 -40.73 -0.49
N ALA A 444 21.14 -39.51 -1.03
CA ALA A 444 22.31 -38.90 -1.67
C ALA A 444 23.40 -38.48 -0.67
N HIS A 445 23.02 -37.96 0.50
CA HIS A 445 23.97 -37.31 1.41
C HIS A 445 24.21 -38.06 2.73
N TYR A 446 23.22 -38.85 3.17
CA TYR A 446 23.20 -39.48 4.50
C TYR A 446 23.15 -41.01 4.49
N ALA A 447 23.08 -41.65 3.31
CA ALA A 447 23.08 -43.10 3.20
C ALA A 447 24.26 -43.75 3.95
N GLY A 448 23.94 -44.69 4.85
CA GLY A 448 24.91 -45.40 5.68
C GLY A 448 25.57 -44.57 6.78
N LYS A 449 25.20 -43.29 6.94
CA LYS A 449 25.70 -42.39 7.99
C LYS A 449 24.67 -42.07 9.05
N VAL A 450 23.40 -41.97 8.66
CA VAL A 450 22.27 -41.67 9.54
C VAL A 450 21.15 -42.66 9.23
N SER A 451 20.61 -43.29 10.26
CA SER A 451 19.48 -44.20 10.21
C SER A 451 18.15 -43.49 10.50
N ASP A 452 17.04 -44.08 10.09
CA ASP A 452 15.70 -43.55 10.39
C ASP A 452 15.45 -43.39 11.90
N ALA A 453 16.05 -44.26 12.71
CA ALA A 453 15.98 -44.18 14.17
C ALA A 453 16.73 -42.94 14.72
N GLU A 454 17.82 -42.53 14.08
CA GLU A 454 18.56 -41.31 14.46
C GLU A 454 17.83 -40.04 14.04
N PHE A 455 17.18 -40.03 12.86
CA PHE A 455 16.27 -38.95 12.48
C PHE A 455 15.12 -38.81 13.48
N ALA A 456 14.45 -39.92 13.82
CA ALA A 456 13.39 -39.92 14.82
C ALA A 456 13.88 -39.45 16.21
N ALA A 457 15.07 -39.90 16.64
CA ALA A 457 15.68 -39.47 17.90
C ALA A 457 16.04 -37.98 17.93
N ALA A 458 16.34 -37.38 16.77
CA ALA A 458 16.57 -35.96 16.62
C ALA A 458 15.26 -35.13 16.52
N GLY A 459 14.09 -35.78 16.54
CA GLY A 459 12.79 -35.13 16.55
C GLY A 459 12.13 -34.94 15.18
N TYR A 460 12.71 -35.48 14.11
CA TYR A 460 12.07 -35.50 12.79
C TYR A 460 10.97 -36.56 12.74
N VAL A 461 9.94 -36.32 11.94
CA VAL A 461 8.80 -37.23 11.81
C VAL A 461 8.41 -37.44 10.35
N HIS A 462 7.82 -38.60 10.05
CA HIS A 462 7.01 -38.78 8.86
C HIS A 462 5.61 -38.20 9.12
N PHE A 463 5.06 -37.47 8.16
CA PHE A 463 3.79 -36.77 8.33
C PHE A 463 2.84 -37.04 7.16
N ASN A 464 1.57 -37.30 7.48
CA ASN A 464 0.49 -37.52 6.51
C ASN A 464 0.80 -38.64 5.48
N ASP A 465 1.34 -39.75 5.97
CA ASP A 465 1.70 -40.97 5.23
C ASP A 465 2.70 -40.77 4.07
N ASP A 466 3.47 -39.67 4.09
CA ASP A 466 4.60 -39.50 3.17
C ASP A 466 5.91 -40.08 3.74
N ALA A 467 6.88 -40.30 2.85
CA ALA A 467 8.20 -40.81 3.21
C ALA A 467 9.20 -39.68 3.55
N ASN A 468 8.75 -38.43 3.61
CA ASN A 468 9.62 -37.30 3.87
C ASN A 468 9.88 -37.13 5.36
N TRP A 469 10.98 -36.47 5.71
CA TRP A 469 11.28 -36.06 7.07
C TRP A 469 10.85 -34.61 7.29
N TRP A 470 9.96 -34.41 8.24
CA TRP A 470 9.40 -33.12 8.62
C TRP A 470 9.94 -32.68 9.97
N ILE A 471 10.11 -31.37 10.15
CA ILE A 471 10.35 -30.73 11.44
C ILE A 471 8.98 -30.36 12.03
N PRO A 472 8.52 -31.02 13.09
CA PRO A 472 7.32 -30.60 13.80
C PRO A 472 7.61 -29.38 14.68
N SER A 473 6.68 -28.43 14.74
CA SER A 473 6.70 -27.36 15.74
C SER A 473 6.39 -27.90 17.13
N GLY A 474 6.46 -27.03 18.14
CA GLY A 474 5.78 -27.28 19.42
C GLY A 474 4.27 -27.43 19.23
N THR A 475 3.63 -28.12 20.17
CA THR A 475 2.18 -28.33 20.19
C THR A 475 1.49 -27.27 21.05
N ALA A 476 0.44 -26.64 20.53
CA ALA A 476 -0.39 -25.75 21.33
C ALA A 476 -1.35 -26.56 22.22
N ILE A 477 -1.45 -26.17 23.50
CA ILE A 477 -2.36 -26.78 24.47
C ILE A 477 -3.34 -25.71 24.93
N TYR A 478 -4.63 -26.01 24.79
CA TYR A 478 -5.72 -25.12 25.18
C TYR A 478 -6.46 -25.68 26.40
N PRO A 479 -7.03 -24.83 27.26
CA PRO A 479 -7.85 -25.30 28.37
C PRO A 479 -9.16 -25.91 27.82
N THR A 480 -9.77 -26.83 28.56
CA THR A 480 -10.99 -27.55 28.13
C THR A 480 -12.20 -26.65 27.95
N ASP A 481 -12.17 -25.45 28.54
CA ASP A 481 -13.15 -24.38 28.38
C ASP A 481 -12.68 -23.33 27.35
N ALA A 482 -11.84 -23.70 26.38
CA ALA A 482 -11.32 -22.80 25.34
C ALA A 482 -12.39 -21.85 24.76
N ARG A 483 -13.59 -22.37 24.47
CA ARG A 483 -14.74 -21.57 23.97
C ARG A 483 -15.08 -20.37 24.87
N SER A 484 -14.85 -20.44 26.18
CA SER A 484 -15.13 -19.38 27.14
C SER A 484 -14.07 -18.28 27.22
N HIS A 485 -12.91 -18.46 26.57
CA HIS A 485 -11.79 -17.51 26.59
C HIS A 485 -11.65 -16.71 25.29
N PHE A 486 -12.44 -17.03 24.26
CA PHE A 486 -12.47 -16.30 23.00
C PHE A 486 -13.76 -15.48 22.91
N TYR A 487 -13.64 -14.20 22.54
CA TYR A 487 -14.76 -13.27 22.35
C TYR A 487 -15.40 -13.39 20.97
#